data_AF-A0A3E0HKR1-F1
#
_entry.id   AF-A0A3E0HKR1-F1
#
_cell.length_a   1.000
_cell.length_b   1.000
_cell.length_c   1.000
_cell.angle_alpha   90.00
_cell.angle_beta   90.00
_cell.angle_gamma   90.00
#
_symmetry.space_group_name_H-M   'P 1'
#
loop_
_entity.id
_entity.type
_entity.pdbx_description
1 polymer ?
#
loop_
_entity_poly.entity_id
_entity_poly.type
_entity_poly.pdbx_seq_one_letter_code
_entity_poly.pdbx_strand_id
1 'polypeptide(L)'
;MTRDDFVALAAMAAGSVLLPVLAATGLGWNTWLCVVLGAAGLVTTVLIGRRMAYQRHQEQLRAAMRQPPPMQPEPVPVEVPNYSSQVSTVPVPTNEADYHFMFSTTVRWTHLRHGSTADAEATARKVVLDRTCALTRVWPPNNPAFTQIQLAAELGIRRPDPAGVVEVWADTVSLNLTDEDRDRLAKLATIRKEKLVWEHERVFEVSKREYLGNDVLSTPGNAVVWKLAQDYSQIVKTVDLIPTLRALTAAANDHELPEPELTSQPSPEPLITEENAWYVEPEPPSTNGFHDGSATPTDPVEAFVSGVFGDEDSGQRDLFADQVATLVDKHRRTLPPQTQPEEPPADQDLHPADTVDDLPPDTPPTSPQEDLDDPQ
;
A
#
# COMPACT_ATOMS: atom_id res chain seq x y z
N MET A 1 6.83 -19.82 68.70
CA MET A 1 7.25 -21.19 69.09
C MET A 1 6.49 -21.51 70.35
N THR A 2 5.49 -22.40 70.28
CA THR A 2 4.73 -22.78 71.47
C THR A 2 5.63 -23.66 72.33
N ARG A 3 5.50 -23.52 73.66
CA ARG A 3 6.33 -24.23 74.65
C ARG A 3 6.27 -25.75 74.45
N ASP A 4 5.16 -26.23 73.89
CA ASP A 4 4.89 -27.65 73.62
C ASP A 4 5.74 -28.20 72.46
N ASP A 5 6.06 -27.41 71.44
CA ASP A 5 6.91 -27.83 70.32
C ASP A 5 8.37 -28.02 70.74
N PHE A 6 8.85 -27.16 71.64
CA PHE A 6 10.20 -27.26 72.18
C PHE A 6 10.34 -28.48 73.09
N VAL A 7 9.30 -28.75 73.89
CA VAL A 7 9.25 -29.96 74.73
C VAL A 7 9.19 -31.23 73.88
N ALA A 8 8.42 -31.24 72.79
CA ALA A 8 8.35 -32.39 71.88
C ALA A 8 9.68 -32.65 71.15
N LEU A 9 10.35 -31.61 70.64
CA LEU A 9 11.65 -31.74 69.99
C LEU A 9 12.75 -32.15 70.97
N ALA A 10 12.74 -31.61 72.20
CA ALA A 10 13.67 -32.00 73.24
C ALA A 10 13.46 -33.45 73.69
N ALA A 11 12.21 -33.91 73.80
CA ALA A 11 11.87 -35.29 74.13
C ALA A 11 12.30 -36.27 73.01
N MET A 12 12.14 -35.90 71.74
CA MET A 12 12.63 -36.70 70.61
C MET A 12 14.15 -36.78 70.56
N ALA A 13 14.86 -35.66 70.79
CA ALA A 13 16.32 -35.64 70.85
C ALA A 13 16.85 -36.47 72.03
N ALA A 14 16.23 -36.34 73.21
CA ALA A 14 16.58 -37.13 74.39
C ALA A 14 16.32 -38.63 74.15
N GLY A 15 15.16 -38.99 73.60
CA GLY A 15 14.82 -40.38 73.27
C GLY A 15 15.77 -41.00 72.24
N SER A 16 16.16 -40.24 71.22
CA SER A 16 17.11 -40.68 70.20
C SER A 16 18.50 -41.01 70.75
N VAL A 17 18.92 -40.41 71.85
CA VAL A 17 20.22 -40.67 72.48
C VAL A 17 20.10 -41.75 73.57
N LEU A 18 19.01 -41.75 74.34
CA LEU A 18 18.80 -42.71 75.44
C LEU A 18 18.51 -44.13 74.96
N LEU A 19 17.73 -44.31 73.89
CA LEU A 19 17.38 -45.64 73.34
C LEU A 19 18.61 -46.47 72.93
N PRO A 20 19.56 -45.96 72.11
CA PRO A 20 20.73 -46.73 71.71
C PRO A 20 21.71 -46.96 72.87
N VAL A 21 21.78 -46.04 73.85
CA VAL A 21 22.64 -46.20 75.03
C VAL A 21 22.11 -47.30 75.97
N LEU A 22 20.79 -47.34 76.22
CA LEU A 22 20.16 -48.42 77.00
C LEU A 22 20.30 -49.79 76.30
N ALA A 23 20.13 -49.83 74.97
CA ALA A 23 20.33 -51.04 74.18
C ALA A 23 21.80 -51.55 74.22
N ALA A 24 22.78 -50.64 74.27
CA ALA A 24 24.20 -51.00 74.41
C ALA A 24 24.47 -51.69 75.75
N THR A 25 23.93 -51.16 76.84
CA THR A 25 24.20 -51.64 78.20
C THR A 25 23.48 -52.96 78.52
N GLY A 26 22.32 -53.21 77.91
CA GLY A 26 21.52 -54.41 78.19
C GLY A 26 21.84 -55.61 77.29
N LEU A 27 22.28 -55.39 76.04
CA LEU A 27 22.38 -56.43 75.02
C LEU A 27 23.83 -56.81 74.63
N GLY A 28 24.83 -56.18 75.25
CA GLY A 28 26.26 -56.42 74.96
C GLY A 28 26.67 -56.01 73.54
N TRP A 29 25.90 -55.12 72.92
CA TRP A 29 26.10 -54.73 71.52
C TRP A 29 27.35 -53.87 71.34
N ASN A 30 27.98 -53.98 70.18
CA ASN A 30 29.21 -53.25 69.87
C ASN A 30 28.96 -51.73 69.99
N THR A 31 29.68 -51.09 70.91
CA THR A 31 29.46 -49.69 71.34
C THR A 31 29.55 -48.69 70.19
N TRP A 32 30.32 -49.01 69.15
CA TRP A 32 30.44 -48.18 67.94
C TRP A 32 29.12 -48.02 67.17
N LEU A 33 28.27 -49.05 67.11
CA LEU A 33 26.97 -48.97 66.43
C LEU A 33 26.02 -48.00 67.13
N CYS A 34 26.07 -47.93 68.46
CA CYS A 34 25.24 -47.03 69.24
C CYS A 34 25.65 -45.57 69.07
N VAL A 35 26.96 -45.29 68.94
CA VAL A 35 27.45 -43.94 68.65
C VAL A 35 26.98 -43.47 67.27
N VAL A 36 27.03 -44.34 66.26
CA VAL A 36 26.57 -44.01 64.90
C VAL A 36 25.06 -43.77 64.86
N LEU A 37 24.26 -44.62 65.53
CA LEU A 37 22.81 -44.44 65.62
C LEU A 37 22.41 -43.17 66.38
N GLY A 38 23.07 -42.87 67.49
CA GLY A 38 22.85 -41.65 68.24
C GLY A 38 23.20 -40.40 67.43
N ALA A 39 24.33 -40.42 66.72
CA ALA A 39 24.74 -39.32 65.85
C ALA A 39 23.75 -39.13 64.68
N ALA A 40 23.30 -40.22 64.04
CA ALA A 40 22.32 -40.17 62.97
C ALA A 40 20.99 -39.56 63.44
N GLY A 41 20.51 -39.95 64.62
CA GLY A 41 19.29 -39.40 65.20
C GLY A 41 19.40 -37.92 65.62
N LEU A 42 20.57 -37.49 66.06
CA LEU A 42 20.84 -36.07 66.33
C LEU A 42 20.85 -35.26 65.03
N VAL A 43 21.43 -35.80 63.95
CA VAL A 43 21.42 -35.14 62.64
C VAL A 43 20.00 -35.05 62.07
N THR A 44 19.18 -36.09 62.19
CA THR A 44 17.79 -36.05 61.70
C THR A 44 16.94 -35.06 62.48
N THR A 45 17.08 -34.99 63.80
CA THR A 45 16.36 -33.99 64.61
C THR A 45 16.77 -32.55 64.27
N VAL A 46 18.05 -32.28 64.01
CA VAL A 46 18.52 -30.97 63.55
C VAL A 46 17.97 -30.62 62.16
N LEU A 47 17.96 -31.56 61.22
CA LEU A 47 17.43 -31.33 59.87
C LEU A 47 15.92 -31.06 59.89
N ILE A 48 15.15 -31.78 60.70
CA ILE A 48 13.71 -31.57 60.87
C ILE A 48 13.45 -30.19 61.49
N GLY A 49 14.22 -29.80 62.53
CA GLY A 49 14.13 -28.48 63.15
C GLY A 49 14.40 -27.34 62.15
N ARG A 50 15.45 -27.47 61.33
CA ARG A 50 15.75 -26.49 60.27
C ARG A 50 14.65 -26.41 59.23
N ARG A 51 14.09 -27.55 58.81
CA ARG A 51 13.00 -27.61 57.81
C ARG A 51 11.73 -26.94 58.34
N MET A 52 11.37 -27.17 59.60
CA MET A 52 10.21 -26.51 60.23
C MET A 52 10.42 -25.00 60.40
N ALA A 53 11.63 -24.57 60.78
CA ALA A 53 11.96 -23.14 60.88
C ALA A 53 11.84 -22.45 59.52
N TYR A 54 12.30 -23.11 58.45
CA TYR A 54 12.20 -22.59 57.09
C TYR A 54 10.75 -22.53 56.59
N GLN A 55 9.95 -23.57 56.86
CA GLN A 55 8.52 -23.57 56.52
C GLN A 55 7.76 -22.45 57.24
N ARG A 56 8.04 -22.19 58.52
CA ARG A 56 7.44 -21.07 59.26
C ARG A 56 7.82 -19.72 58.68
N HIS A 57 9.07 -19.55 58.27
CA HIS A 57 9.49 -18.31 57.62
C HIS A 57 8.73 -18.09 56.30
N GLN A 58 8.52 -19.15 55.52
CA GLN A 58 7.68 -19.08 54.32
C GLN A 58 6.20 -18.81 54.63
N GLU A 59 5.65 -19.39 55.70
CA GLU A 59 4.28 -19.12 56.11
C GLU A 59 4.09 -17.68 56.59
N GLN A 60 5.07 -17.13 57.32
CA GLN A 60 5.08 -15.71 57.70
C GLN A 60 5.15 -14.79 56.49
N LEU A 61 6.00 -15.11 55.51
CA LEU A 61 6.08 -14.35 54.26
C LEU A 61 4.77 -14.45 53.46
N ARG A 62 4.16 -15.64 53.39
CA ARG A 62 2.84 -15.83 52.75
C ARG A 62 1.72 -15.12 53.50
N ALA A 63 1.76 -15.09 54.83
CA ALA A 63 0.80 -14.36 55.66
C ALA A 63 0.97 -12.85 55.49
N ALA A 64 2.21 -12.35 55.43
CA ALA A 64 2.51 -10.95 55.15
C ALA A 64 2.08 -10.55 53.72
N MET A 65 2.21 -11.43 52.73
CA MET A 65 1.70 -11.21 51.37
C MET A 65 0.16 -11.31 51.27
N ARG A 66 -0.49 -12.03 52.19
CA ARG A 66 -1.97 -12.12 52.25
C ARG A 66 -2.61 -11.00 53.07
N GLN A 67 -1.86 -10.35 53.95
CA GLN A 67 -2.33 -9.12 54.57
C GLN A 67 -2.35 -8.04 53.49
N PRO A 68 -3.50 -7.40 53.24
CA PRO A 68 -3.51 -6.15 52.50
C PRO A 68 -2.51 -5.21 53.19
N PRO A 69 -1.68 -4.46 52.44
CA PRO A 69 -0.83 -3.45 53.06
C PRO A 69 -1.72 -2.59 54.00
N PRO A 70 -1.22 -2.20 55.19
CA PRO A 70 -1.97 -1.27 56.02
C PRO A 70 -2.37 -0.11 55.13
N MET A 71 -3.67 0.18 55.05
CA MET A 71 -4.18 1.31 54.30
C MET A 71 -3.52 2.55 54.90
N GLN A 72 -2.37 2.94 54.36
CA GLN A 72 -1.95 4.32 54.40
C GLN A 72 -3.16 5.06 53.84
N PRO A 73 -3.71 6.08 54.51
CA PRO A 73 -4.70 6.91 53.87
C PRO A 73 -4.08 7.29 52.53
N GLU A 74 -4.70 6.84 51.43
CA GLU A 74 -4.28 7.29 50.11
C GLU A 74 -4.17 8.81 50.24
N PRO A 75 -3.03 9.43 49.86
CA PRO A 75 -3.00 10.87 49.78
C PRO A 75 -4.20 11.23 48.90
N VAL A 76 -5.24 11.79 49.52
CA VAL A 76 -6.46 12.20 48.82
C VAL A 76 -5.94 12.96 47.62
N PRO A 77 -6.22 12.53 46.37
CA PRO A 77 -5.75 13.25 45.21
C PRO A 77 -6.17 14.69 45.43
N VAL A 78 -5.21 15.58 45.63
CA VAL A 78 -5.53 16.99 45.83
C VAL A 78 -6.19 17.37 44.52
N GLU A 79 -7.51 17.53 44.54
CA GLU A 79 -8.28 18.04 43.41
C GLU A 79 -7.80 19.47 43.21
N VAL A 80 -6.71 19.61 42.44
CA VAL A 80 -6.26 20.89 41.97
C VAL A 80 -7.46 21.47 41.22
N PRO A 81 -7.95 22.67 41.57
CA PRO A 81 -9.11 23.23 40.90
C PRO A 81 -8.79 23.37 39.41
N ASN A 82 -9.38 22.48 38.62
CA ASN A 82 -9.21 22.42 37.18
C ASN A 82 -10.27 23.34 36.59
N TYR A 83 -9.84 24.46 36.05
CA TYR A 83 -10.72 25.37 35.33
C TYR A 83 -10.85 24.92 33.88
N SER A 84 -12.02 25.13 33.26
CA SER A 84 -12.27 24.77 31.88
C SER A 84 -13.00 25.88 31.12
N SER A 85 -12.66 26.04 29.84
CA SER A 85 -13.33 26.95 28.92
C SER A 85 -13.35 26.34 27.52
N GLN A 86 -14.46 26.52 26.80
CA GLN A 86 -14.62 26.00 25.46
C GLN A 86 -14.17 27.02 24.43
N VAL A 87 -13.29 26.60 23.53
CA VAL A 87 -12.96 27.37 22.32
C VAL A 87 -13.87 26.86 21.21
N SER A 88 -14.87 27.68 20.87
CA SER A 88 -15.76 27.45 19.73
C SER A 88 -14.98 27.54 18.42
N THR A 89 -15.45 26.82 17.39
CA THR A 89 -14.83 26.68 16.07
C THR A 89 -14.07 27.93 15.58
N VAL A 90 -12.74 27.84 15.50
CA VAL A 90 -11.83 28.90 15.03
C VAL A 90 -11.07 28.39 13.80
N PRO A 91 -10.93 29.21 12.73
CA PRO A 91 -10.08 28.87 11.59
C PRO A 91 -8.60 28.94 12.00
N VAL A 92 -7.85 27.89 11.67
CA VAL A 92 -6.42 27.73 11.94
C VAL A 92 -5.70 27.48 10.62
N PRO A 93 -4.53 28.10 10.38
CA PRO A 93 -3.77 27.91 9.14
C PRO A 93 -3.30 26.46 8.94
N THR A 94 -3.19 26.05 7.67
CA THR A 94 -2.51 24.82 7.28
C THR A 94 -1.15 25.14 6.63
N ASN A 95 -0.42 24.12 6.17
CA ASN A 95 0.80 24.30 5.36
C ASN A 95 0.48 24.91 3.97
N GLU A 96 -0.74 24.71 3.46
CA GLU A 96 -1.17 25.28 2.20
C GLU A 96 -1.94 26.59 2.45
N ALA A 97 -1.57 27.66 1.76
CA ALA A 97 -2.07 29.01 2.02
C ALA A 97 -3.59 29.17 1.83
N ASP A 98 -4.18 28.36 0.95
CA ASP A 98 -5.58 28.46 0.57
C ASP A 98 -6.51 27.63 1.49
N TYR A 99 -5.96 26.79 2.37
CA TYR A 99 -6.73 25.87 3.20
C TYR A 99 -6.63 26.23 4.69
N HIS A 100 -7.77 26.10 5.38
CA HIS A 100 -7.89 26.36 6.81
C HIS A 100 -8.55 25.18 7.52
N PHE A 101 -8.01 24.79 8.68
CA PHE A 101 -8.68 23.85 9.57
C PHE A 101 -9.65 24.58 10.48
N MET A 102 -10.83 24.00 10.69
CA MET A 102 -11.80 24.39 11.70
C MET A 102 -11.48 23.65 12.99
N PHE A 103 -10.95 24.38 13.97
CA PHE A 103 -10.50 23.85 15.25
C PHE A 103 -11.51 24.16 16.36
N SER A 104 -11.85 23.17 17.18
CA SER A 104 -12.56 23.40 18.43
C SER A 104 -12.02 22.50 19.54
N THR A 105 -12.02 23.00 20.78
CA THR A 105 -11.49 22.24 21.92
C THR A 105 -12.01 22.76 23.25
N THR A 106 -11.91 21.95 24.29
CA THR A 106 -12.07 22.37 25.68
C THR A 106 -10.69 22.61 26.29
N VAL A 107 -10.36 23.86 26.56
CA VAL A 107 -9.10 24.24 27.22
C VAL A 107 -9.26 24.05 28.73
N ARG A 108 -8.29 23.40 29.37
CA ARG A 108 -8.21 23.26 30.82
C ARG A 108 -6.92 23.87 31.35
N TRP A 109 -6.99 24.48 32.53
CA TRP A 109 -5.82 25.08 33.16
C TRP A 109 -5.83 24.99 34.69
N THR A 110 -4.63 25.10 35.25
CA THR A 110 -4.37 25.20 36.70
C THR A 110 -3.40 26.36 36.96
N HIS A 111 -3.57 27.04 38.09
CA HIS A 111 -2.65 28.12 38.47
C HIS A 111 -1.38 27.54 39.08
N LEU A 112 -0.20 27.88 38.52
CA LEU A 112 1.10 27.54 39.13
C LEU A 112 1.47 28.54 40.24
N ARG A 113 1.03 29.79 40.11
CA ARG A 113 1.33 30.87 41.06
C ARG A 113 0.04 31.43 41.64
N HIS A 114 -0.16 31.21 42.94
CA HIS A 114 -1.29 31.78 43.68
C HIS A 114 -1.17 33.32 43.73
N GLY A 115 -2.29 34.02 43.47
CA GLY A 115 -2.37 35.49 43.55
C GLY A 115 -2.17 36.26 42.23
N SER A 116 -2.11 35.57 41.08
CA SER A 116 -2.15 36.27 39.79
C SER A 116 -3.56 36.78 39.51
N THR A 117 -3.71 38.09 39.31
CA THR A 117 -4.96 38.75 38.88
C THR A 117 -5.12 38.80 37.36
N ALA A 118 -4.18 38.24 36.60
CA ALA A 118 -4.30 38.15 35.16
C ALA A 118 -5.47 37.22 34.77
N ASP A 119 -6.17 37.57 33.70
CA ASP A 119 -7.22 36.72 33.12
C ASP A 119 -6.60 35.40 32.63
N ALA A 120 -6.66 34.38 33.51
CA ALA A 120 -6.09 33.07 33.28
C ALA A 120 -6.79 32.32 32.15
N GLU A 121 -8.08 32.58 31.94
CA GLU A 121 -8.83 31.98 30.84
C GLU A 121 -8.34 32.52 29.50
N ALA A 122 -8.26 33.84 29.34
CA ALA A 122 -7.78 34.45 28.10
C ALA A 122 -6.33 34.03 27.79
N THR A 123 -5.48 33.93 28.82
CA THR A 123 -4.10 33.45 28.69
C THR A 123 -4.06 31.99 28.24
N ALA A 124 -4.84 31.11 28.88
CA ALA A 124 -4.90 29.70 28.53
C ALA A 124 -5.39 29.49 27.08
N ARG A 125 -6.47 30.20 26.68
CA ARG A 125 -7.00 30.14 25.31
C ARG A 125 -5.97 30.59 24.27
N LYS A 126 -5.27 31.69 24.53
CA LYS A 126 -4.22 32.20 23.64
C LYS A 126 -3.08 31.20 23.49
N VAL A 127 -2.57 30.65 24.60
CA VAL A 127 -1.46 29.68 24.58
C VAL A 127 -1.82 28.43 23.77
N VAL A 128 -3.05 27.91 23.94
CA VAL A 128 -3.52 26.76 23.13
C VAL A 128 -3.62 27.15 21.65
N LEU A 129 -4.22 28.31 21.34
CA LEU A 129 -4.38 28.74 19.95
C LEU A 129 -3.04 28.99 19.24
N ASP A 130 -2.09 29.63 19.91
CA ASP A 130 -0.74 29.89 19.41
C ASP A 130 -0.01 28.57 19.11
N ARG A 131 -0.14 27.57 20.00
CA ARG A 131 0.40 26.23 19.78
C ARG A 131 -0.26 25.50 18.62
N THR A 132 -1.59 25.52 18.57
CA THR A 132 -2.34 24.92 17.48
C THR A 132 -1.89 25.51 16.15
N CYS A 133 -1.83 26.84 16.03
CA CYS A 133 -1.34 27.53 14.84
C CYS A 133 0.11 27.17 14.48
N ALA A 134 1.00 27.02 15.48
CA ALA A 134 2.39 26.65 15.24
C ALA A 134 2.53 25.24 14.66
N LEU A 135 1.72 24.30 15.16
CA LEU A 135 1.75 22.90 14.70
C LEU A 135 1.10 22.74 13.32
N THR A 136 -0.10 23.29 13.12
CA THR A 136 -0.86 23.07 11.87
C THR A 136 -0.25 23.77 10.66
N ARG A 137 0.55 24.83 10.84
CA ARG A 137 1.31 25.50 9.75
C ARG A 137 2.28 24.58 9.02
N VAL A 138 2.74 23.51 9.66
CA VAL A 138 3.70 22.57 9.06
C VAL A 138 2.98 21.36 8.45
N TRP A 139 1.72 21.11 8.85
CA TRP A 139 1.00 19.90 8.49
C TRP A 139 0.14 20.06 7.23
N PRO A 140 0.16 19.08 6.32
CA PRO A 140 -0.63 19.12 5.10
C PRO A 140 -2.13 18.91 5.38
N PRO A 141 -3.02 19.51 4.57
CA PRO A 141 -4.47 19.38 4.74
C PRO A 141 -5.05 18.02 4.28
N ASN A 142 -4.24 17.16 3.64
CA ASN A 142 -4.69 15.94 2.99
C ASN A 142 -5.26 14.85 3.93
N ASN A 143 -4.95 14.87 5.23
CA ASN A 143 -5.44 13.86 6.18
C ASN A 143 -5.84 14.49 7.52
N PRO A 144 -7.05 15.10 7.60
CA PRO A 144 -7.49 15.78 8.82
C PRO A 144 -7.63 14.86 10.03
N ALA A 145 -8.02 13.60 9.83
CA ALA A 145 -8.20 12.65 10.92
C ALA A 145 -6.87 12.31 11.60
N PHE A 146 -5.82 12.07 10.83
CA PHE A 146 -4.48 11.85 11.38
C PHE A 146 -3.95 13.09 12.09
N THR A 147 -4.09 14.26 11.46
CA THR A 147 -3.69 15.55 12.03
C THR A 147 -4.43 15.84 13.35
N GLN A 148 -5.71 15.49 13.45
CA GLN A 148 -6.49 15.64 14.68
C GLN A 148 -5.92 14.79 15.81
N ILE A 149 -5.61 13.51 15.57
CA ILE A 149 -5.05 12.61 16.59
C ILE A 149 -3.70 13.14 17.07
N GLN A 150 -2.84 13.57 16.15
CA GLN A 150 -1.53 14.13 16.49
C GLN A 150 -1.66 15.44 17.28
N LEU A 151 -2.57 16.32 16.87
CA LEU A 151 -2.85 17.57 17.58
C LEU A 151 -3.38 17.29 19.00
N ALA A 152 -4.28 16.33 19.14
CA ALA A 152 -4.83 15.93 20.44
C ALA A 152 -3.73 15.40 21.37
N ALA A 153 -2.79 14.61 20.84
CA ALA A 153 -1.65 14.11 21.60
C ALA A 153 -0.74 15.25 22.08
N GLU A 154 -0.41 16.21 21.21
CA GLU A 154 0.47 17.33 21.56
C GLU A 154 -0.20 18.32 22.53
N LEU A 155 -1.48 18.63 22.33
CA LEU A 155 -2.20 19.57 23.20
C LEU A 155 -2.65 18.92 24.53
N GLY A 156 -2.74 17.59 24.60
CA GLY A 156 -3.05 16.86 25.83
C GLY A 156 -1.92 16.90 26.86
N ILE A 157 -0.70 17.26 26.45
CA ILE A 157 0.44 17.43 27.36
C ILE A 157 0.30 18.76 28.11
N ARG A 158 0.22 18.68 29.45
CA ARG A 158 0.26 19.86 30.30
C ARG A 158 1.59 20.57 30.14
N ARG A 159 1.55 21.87 29.85
CA ARG A 159 2.75 22.69 29.83
C ARG A 159 2.45 24.08 30.40
N PRO A 160 3.44 24.72 31.04
CA PRO A 160 3.28 26.08 31.50
C PRO A 160 3.18 27.07 30.33
N ASP A 161 2.44 28.15 30.55
CA ASP A 161 2.49 29.38 29.76
C ASP A 161 3.91 30.00 29.82
N PRO A 162 4.39 30.67 28.76
CA PRO A 162 5.63 31.46 28.78
C PRO A 162 5.88 32.33 30.02
N ALA A 163 4.85 32.91 30.65
CA ALA A 163 5.01 33.70 31.87
C ALA A 163 5.07 32.86 33.16
N GLY A 164 4.89 31.54 33.06
CA GLY A 164 4.93 30.60 34.18
C GLY A 164 3.76 30.73 35.16
N VAL A 165 2.66 31.38 34.74
CA VAL A 165 1.53 31.70 35.63
C VAL A 165 0.51 30.56 35.69
N VAL A 166 0.24 29.92 34.54
CA VAL A 166 -0.75 28.86 34.38
C VAL A 166 -0.17 27.65 33.68
N GLU A 167 -0.60 26.45 34.07
CA GLU A 167 -0.42 25.21 33.30
C GLU A 167 -1.63 25.05 32.41
N VAL A 168 -1.40 24.74 31.14
CA VAL A 168 -2.48 24.64 30.15
C VAL A 168 -2.38 23.32 29.40
N TRP A 169 -3.53 22.70 29.18
CA TRP A 169 -3.69 21.56 28.28
C TRP A 169 -5.06 21.63 27.61
N ALA A 170 -5.22 20.93 26.51
CA ALA A 170 -6.49 20.79 25.82
C ALA A 170 -7.09 19.40 26.08
N ASP A 171 -8.41 19.37 26.17
CA ASP A 171 -9.22 18.17 26.21
C ASP A 171 -10.22 18.20 25.04
N THR A 172 -10.56 17.03 24.50
CA THR A 172 -11.51 16.88 23.40
C THR A 172 -11.21 17.82 22.22
N VAL A 173 -10.13 17.52 21.51
CA VAL A 173 -9.71 18.29 20.33
C VAL A 173 -10.43 17.78 19.09
N SER A 174 -11.06 18.69 18.34
CA SER A 174 -11.58 18.43 17.00
C SER A 174 -10.96 19.37 15.98
N LEU A 175 -10.62 18.80 14.82
CA LEU A 175 -9.98 19.49 13.72
C LEU A 175 -10.59 18.96 12.42
N ASN A 176 -11.30 19.81 11.69
CA ASN A 176 -11.98 19.43 10.45
C ASN A 176 -11.65 20.43 9.34
N LEU A 177 -11.68 20.00 8.08
CA LEU A 177 -11.78 20.95 6.96
C LEU A 177 -13.23 21.29 6.68
N THR A 178 -13.45 22.41 5.98
CA THR A 178 -14.75 22.67 5.36
C THR A 178 -15.11 21.55 4.38
N ASP A 179 -16.40 21.28 4.20
CA ASP A 179 -16.85 20.24 3.27
C ASP A 179 -16.37 20.51 1.84
N GLU A 180 -16.41 21.78 1.43
CA GLU A 180 -15.95 22.23 0.12
C GLU A 180 -14.45 21.96 -0.10
N ASP A 181 -13.61 22.26 0.88
CA ASP A 181 -12.16 22.06 0.75
C ASP A 181 -11.78 20.58 0.78
N ARG A 182 -12.47 19.79 1.60
CA ARG A 182 -12.29 18.32 1.61
C ARG A 182 -12.61 17.74 0.24
N ASP A 183 -13.69 18.17 -0.39
CA ASP A 183 -14.09 17.69 -1.71
C ASP A 183 -13.11 18.13 -2.80
N ARG A 184 -12.58 19.36 -2.72
CA ARG A 184 -11.52 19.85 -3.62
C ARG A 184 -10.25 19.03 -3.50
N LEU A 185 -9.77 18.76 -2.28
CA LEU A 185 -8.58 17.95 -2.05
C LEU A 185 -8.78 16.50 -2.52
N ALA A 186 -9.98 15.93 -2.32
CA ALA A 186 -10.32 14.61 -2.84
C ALA A 186 -10.24 14.57 -4.37
N LYS A 187 -10.80 15.57 -5.06
CA LYS A 187 -10.71 15.70 -6.53
C LYS A 187 -9.26 15.84 -7.00
N LEU A 188 -8.45 16.67 -6.34
CA LEU A 188 -7.03 16.81 -6.66
C LEU A 188 -6.26 15.51 -6.46
N ALA A 189 -6.56 14.76 -5.40
CA ALA A 189 -5.95 13.45 -5.17
C ALA A 189 -6.31 12.46 -6.29
N THR A 190 -7.56 12.46 -6.76
CA THR A 190 -7.99 11.65 -7.90
C THR A 190 -7.23 12.01 -9.18
N ILE A 191 -7.17 13.30 -9.53
CA ILE A 191 -6.47 13.77 -10.73
C ILE A 191 -4.97 13.41 -10.67
N ARG A 192 -4.33 13.54 -9.51
CA ARG A 192 -2.92 13.12 -9.35
C ARG A 192 -2.74 11.62 -9.60
N LYS A 193 -3.64 10.79 -9.09
CA LYS A 193 -3.60 9.33 -9.32
C LYS A 193 -3.83 8.99 -10.79
N GLU A 194 -4.83 9.60 -11.42
CA GLU A 194 -5.14 9.40 -12.84
C GLU A 194 -3.96 9.82 -13.73
N LYS A 195 -3.33 10.97 -13.44
CA LYS A 195 -2.14 11.41 -14.16
C LYS A 195 -0.98 10.41 -14.02
N LEU A 196 -0.76 9.86 -12.82
CA LEU A 196 0.28 8.87 -12.59
C LEU A 196 0.00 7.57 -13.37
N VAL A 197 -1.25 7.11 -13.38
CA VAL A 197 -1.67 5.95 -14.17
C VAL A 197 -1.45 6.22 -15.65
N TRP A 198 -1.88 7.37 -16.15
CA TRP A 198 -1.72 7.76 -17.55
C TRP A 198 -0.25 7.85 -17.96
N GLU A 199 0.61 8.45 -17.14
CA GLU A 199 2.04 8.54 -17.44
C GLU A 199 2.68 7.15 -17.46
N HIS A 200 2.31 6.28 -16.52
CA HIS A 200 2.79 4.90 -16.51
C HIS A 200 2.35 4.14 -17.76
N GLU A 201 1.09 4.27 -18.17
CA GLU A 201 0.57 3.64 -19.38
C GLU A 201 1.27 4.15 -20.63
N ARG A 202 1.46 5.47 -20.73
CA ARG A 202 2.19 6.08 -21.83
C ARG A 202 3.62 5.58 -21.91
N VAL A 203 4.33 5.55 -20.78
CA VAL A 203 5.70 5.02 -20.71
C VAL A 203 5.73 3.55 -21.09
N PHE A 204 4.75 2.76 -20.64
CA PHE A 204 4.63 1.36 -21.00
C PHE A 204 4.41 1.17 -22.52
N GLU A 205 3.50 1.93 -23.13
CA GLU A 205 3.27 1.89 -24.57
C GLU A 205 4.50 2.32 -25.37
N VAL A 206 5.15 3.41 -24.97
CA VAL A 206 6.37 3.90 -25.64
C VAL A 206 7.48 2.87 -25.54
N SER A 207 7.73 2.33 -24.35
CA SER A 207 8.74 1.30 -24.12
C SER A 207 8.43 0.03 -24.91
N LYS A 208 7.13 -0.34 -25.03
CA LYS A 208 6.70 -1.49 -25.85
C LYS A 208 6.97 -1.26 -27.33
N ARG A 209 6.66 -0.07 -27.86
CA ARG A 209 6.96 0.30 -29.25
C ARG A 209 8.46 0.32 -29.52
N GLU A 210 9.23 0.88 -28.59
CA GLU A 210 10.69 0.92 -28.68
C GLU A 210 11.30 -0.48 -28.66
N TYR A 211 10.88 -1.34 -27.73
CA TYR A 211 11.31 -2.74 -27.68
C TYR A 211 10.92 -3.51 -28.94
N LEU A 212 9.67 -3.39 -29.39
CA LEU A 212 9.21 -4.09 -30.59
C LEU A 212 9.92 -3.57 -31.85
N GLY A 213 10.14 -2.27 -31.99
CA GLY A 213 10.81 -1.69 -33.15
C GLY A 213 12.32 -1.97 -33.15
N ASN A 214 13.01 -1.58 -32.08
CA ASN A 214 14.47 -1.54 -32.05
C ASN A 214 15.12 -2.88 -31.65
N ASP A 215 14.42 -3.75 -30.93
CA ASP A 215 14.97 -5.05 -30.51
C ASP A 215 14.40 -6.17 -31.38
N VAL A 216 13.07 -6.33 -31.35
CA VAL A 216 12.37 -7.46 -31.99
C VAL A 216 12.34 -7.35 -33.52
N LEU A 217 11.83 -6.25 -34.06
CA LEU A 217 11.66 -6.03 -35.50
C LEU A 217 12.83 -5.29 -36.13
N SER A 218 13.99 -5.24 -35.46
CA SER A 218 15.21 -4.68 -36.04
C SER A 218 15.76 -5.53 -37.19
N THR A 219 15.63 -6.86 -37.08
CA THR A 219 16.04 -7.82 -38.11
C THR A 219 15.03 -8.97 -38.18
N PRO A 220 14.87 -9.61 -39.35
CA PRO A 220 13.98 -10.76 -39.47
C PRO A 220 14.43 -11.94 -38.59
N GLY A 221 15.73 -12.02 -38.26
CA GLY A 221 16.27 -13.02 -37.33
C GLY A 221 15.83 -12.79 -35.89
N ASN A 222 15.88 -11.53 -35.41
CA ASN A 222 15.42 -11.18 -34.06
C ASN A 222 13.92 -11.43 -33.89
N ALA A 223 13.11 -11.14 -34.91
CA ALA A 223 11.68 -11.41 -34.89
C ALA A 223 11.35 -12.91 -34.74
N VAL A 224 12.11 -13.78 -35.41
CA VAL A 224 11.98 -15.24 -35.30
C VAL A 224 12.40 -15.73 -33.91
N VAL A 225 13.53 -15.24 -33.39
CA VAL A 225 14.02 -15.59 -32.04
C VAL A 225 13.03 -15.13 -30.97
N TRP A 226 12.49 -13.92 -31.10
CA TRP A 226 11.45 -13.40 -30.21
C TRP A 226 10.18 -14.26 -30.24
N LYS A 227 9.72 -14.68 -31.43
CA LYS A 227 8.55 -15.55 -31.56
C LYS A 227 8.79 -16.93 -30.93
N LEU A 228 9.99 -17.49 -31.11
CA LEU A 228 10.40 -18.74 -30.45
C LEU A 228 10.56 -18.60 -28.94
N ALA A 229 11.00 -17.44 -28.46
CA ALA A 229 11.15 -17.16 -27.04
C ALA A 229 9.80 -17.07 -26.32
N GLN A 230 8.78 -16.55 -27.03
CA GLN A 230 7.41 -16.51 -26.51
C GLN A 230 6.76 -17.90 -26.49
N ASP A 231 7.07 -18.75 -27.48
CA ASP A 231 6.44 -20.07 -27.59
C ASP A 231 7.37 -21.13 -28.21
N TYR A 232 8.29 -21.66 -27.38
CA TYR A 232 9.38 -22.56 -27.82
C TYR A 232 8.91 -23.91 -28.36
N SER A 233 7.66 -24.29 -28.11
CA SER A 233 7.06 -25.55 -28.59
C SER A 233 6.68 -25.50 -30.08
N GLN A 234 6.57 -24.31 -30.67
CA GLN A 234 6.01 -24.09 -32.01
C GLN A 234 7.08 -23.82 -33.07
N ILE A 235 8.18 -24.57 -33.06
CA ILE A 235 9.33 -24.35 -33.96
C ILE A 235 8.93 -24.46 -35.43
N VAL A 236 8.25 -25.54 -35.82
CA VAL A 236 7.84 -25.78 -37.23
C VAL A 236 6.93 -24.65 -37.74
N LYS A 237 5.93 -24.26 -36.94
CA LYS A 237 5.04 -23.15 -37.27
C LYS A 237 5.77 -21.82 -37.35
N THR A 238 6.79 -21.60 -36.52
CA THR A 238 7.58 -20.36 -36.55
C THR A 238 8.42 -20.28 -37.83
N VAL A 239 8.90 -21.42 -38.34
CA VAL A 239 9.59 -21.48 -39.65
C VAL A 239 8.65 -21.10 -40.79
N ASP A 240 7.40 -21.56 -40.76
CA ASP A 240 6.40 -21.21 -41.77
C ASP A 240 6.05 -19.70 -41.76
N LEU A 241 6.21 -19.04 -40.60
CA LEU A 241 5.96 -17.60 -40.43
C LEU A 241 7.13 -16.70 -40.83
N ILE A 242 8.29 -17.25 -41.21
CA ILE A 242 9.48 -16.46 -41.59
C ILE A 242 9.18 -15.43 -42.70
N PRO A 243 8.45 -15.75 -43.79
CA PRO A 243 8.12 -14.77 -44.82
C PRO A 243 7.31 -13.59 -44.27
N THR A 244 6.34 -13.87 -43.39
CA THR A 244 5.49 -12.87 -42.73
C THR A 244 6.28 -11.99 -41.78
N LEU A 245 7.16 -12.58 -40.97
CA LEU A 245 8.04 -11.83 -40.06
C LEU A 245 9.02 -10.95 -40.83
N ARG A 246 9.54 -11.42 -41.98
CA ARG A 246 10.36 -10.61 -42.88
C ARG A 246 9.59 -9.43 -43.43
N ALA A 247 8.34 -9.64 -43.83
CA ALA A 247 7.49 -8.56 -44.33
C ALA A 247 7.17 -7.51 -43.24
N LEU A 248 6.88 -7.95 -42.02
CA LEU A 248 6.66 -7.06 -40.87
C LEU A 248 7.91 -6.28 -40.48
N THR A 249 9.09 -6.92 -40.50
CA THR A 249 10.37 -6.27 -40.24
C THR A 249 10.65 -5.22 -41.32
N ALA A 250 10.39 -5.52 -42.59
CA ALA A 250 10.56 -4.56 -43.68
C ALA A 250 9.61 -3.37 -43.55
N ALA A 251 8.33 -3.61 -43.25
CA ALA A 251 7.35 -2.55 -42.99
C ALA A 251 7.68 -1.70 -41.76
N ALA A 252 8.21 -2.29 -40.69
CA ALA A 252 8.58 -1.57 -39.47
C ALA A 252 9.83 -0.68 -39.63
N ASN A 253 10.68 -0.95 -40.62
CA ASN A 253 11.90 -0.19 -40.92
C ASN A 253 11.81 0.61 -42.23
N ASP A 254 10.60 0.80 -42.77
CA ASP A 254 10.35 1.51 -44.04
C ASP A 254 11.19 0.98 -45.23
N HIS A 255 11.43 -0.33 -45.25
CA HIS A 255 12.09 -1.01 -46.37
C HIS A 255 11.05 -1.58 -47.34
N GLU A 256 11.15 -1.22 -48.62
CA GLU A 256 10.38 -1.86 -49.67
C GLU A 256 10.86 -3.31 -49.85
N LEU A 257 9.94 -4.27 -49.76
CA LEU A 257 10.21 -5.66 -50.12
C LEU A 257 10.27 -5.74 -51.65
N PRO A 258 11.22 -6.50 -52.23
CA PRO A 258 11.10 -6.89 -53.64
C PRO A 258 9.78 -7.63 -53.80
N GLU A 259 8.93 -7.15 -54.72
CA GLU A 259 7.62 -7.75 -54.98
C GLU A 259 7.77 -9.27 -55.15
N PRO A 260 6.84 -10.08 -54.61
CA PRO A 260 6.89 -11.51 -54.82
C PRO A 260 6.81 -11.73 -56.33
N GLU A 261 7.89 -12.25 -56.92
CA GLU A 261 7.85 -12.79 -58.26
C GLU A 261 6.64 -13.71 -58.31
N LEU A 262 5.60 -13.29 -59.05
CA LEU A 262 4.44 -14.09 -59.37
C LEU A 262 4.96 -15.38 -59.98
N THR A 263 5.13 -16.42 -59.15
CA THR A 263 5.43 -17.76 -59.60
C THR A 263 4.36 -18.10 -60.62
N SER A 264 4.80 -18.13 -61.88
CA SER A 264 3.98 -18.43 -63.03
C SER A 264 3.34 -19.80 -62.79
N GLN A 265 2.07 -19.83 -62.43
CA GLN A 265 1.29 -21.07 -62.48
C GLN A 265 1.25 -21.51 -63.96
N PRO A 266 1.66 -22.74 -64.29
CA PRO A 266 1.41 -23.26 -65.63
C PRO A 266 -0.10 -23.41 -65.81
N SER A 267 -0.62 -22.71 -66.82
CA SER A 267 -2.00 -22.82 -67.29
C SER A 267 -2.31 -24.28 -67.66
N PRO A 268 -3.41 -24.90 -67.18
CA PRO A 268 -3.80 -26.20 -67.69
C PRO A 268 -4.45 -26.04 -69.07
N GLU A 269 -3.79 -26.59 -70.09
CA GLU A 269 -4.37 -26.73 -71.44
C GLU A 269 -5.66 -27.58 -71.40
N PRO A 270 -6.70 -27.26 -72.20
CA PRO A 270 -7.89 -28.07 -72.29
C PRO A 270 -7.69 -29.18 -73.34
N LEU A 271 -7.87 -30.44 -72.94
CA LEU A 271 -8.08 -31.55 -73.88
C LEU A 271 -9.48 -32.12 -73.70
N ILE A 272 -10.17 -32.22 -74.83
CA ILE A 272 -11.57 -32.56 -75.03
C ILE A 272 -11.74 -34.09 -75.03
N THR A 273 -12.76 -34.53 -74.28
CA THR A 273 -13.76 -35.63 -74.44
C THR A 273 -13.39 -36.98 -75.09
N GLU A 274 -13.81 -38.06 -74.41
CA GLU A 274 -14.58 -39.27 -74.83
C GLU A 274 -14.20 -40.44 -73.89
N GLU A 275 -15.02 -41.41 -73.46
CA GLU A 275 -16.43 -41.80 -73.60
C GLU A 275 -16.61 -43.01 -72.63
N ASN A 276 -17.75 -43.13 -71.95
CA ASN A 276 -18.38 -44.33 -71.35
C ASN A 276 -17.61 -45.28 -70.39
N ALA A 277 -18.16 -45.45 -69.17
CA ALA A 277 -18.55 -46.78 -68.65
C ALA A 277 -19.24 -46.76 -67.25
N TRP A 278 -20.50 -47.20 -67.25
CA TRP A 278 -21.24 -47.91 -66.18
C TRP A 278 -21.93 -47.15 -65.02
N TYR A 279 -23.25 -47.06 -65.20
CA TYR A 279 -24.33 -47.14 -64.20
C TYR A 279 -24.08 -48.19 -63.09
N VAL A 280 -24.25 -47.80 -61.82
CA VAL A 280 -25.02 -48.56 -60.82
C VAL A 280 -25.65 -47.57 -59.83
N GLU A 281 -26.97 -47.57 -59.75
CA GLU A 281 -27.74 -47.08 -58.61
C GLU A 281 -28.72 -48.20 -58.20
N PRO A 282 -28.92 -48.45 -56.90
CA PRO A 282 -30.22 -48.11 -56.31
C PRO A 282 -30.15 -47.54 -54.87
N GLU A 283 -30.96 -46.50 -54.65
CA GLU A 283 -31.37 -45.85 -53.38
C GLU A 283 -32.37 -46.70 -52.52
N PRO A 284 -32.89 -46.25 -51.34
CA PRO A 284 -32.29 -45.73 -50.09
C PRO A 284 -32.99 -46.44 -48.86
N PRO A 285 -33.04 -45.98 -47.56
CA PRO A 285 -33.51 -44.66 -47.12
C PRO A 285 -32.85 -44.01 -45.87
N SER A 286 -33.07 -42.69 -45.81
CA SER A 286 -33.48 -41.88 -44.65
C SER A 286 -32.45 -41.31 -43.64
N THR A 287 -32.26 -39.98 -43.78
CA THR A 287 -32.72 -38.95 -42.82
C THR A 287 -31.93 -38.74 -41.53
N ASN A 288 -30.98 -37.78 -41.53
CA ASN A 288 -31.04 -36.52 -40.77
C ASN A 288 -29.66 -35.88 -40.58
N GLY A 289 -29.62 -34.55 -40.66
CA GLY A 289 -28.60 -33.75 -39.98
C GLY A 289 -27.82 -32.79 -40.86
N PHE A 290 -28.49 -31.72 -41.26
CA PHE A 290 -27.89 -30.49 -41.79
C PHE A 290 -26.85 -29.95 -40.77
N HIS A 291 -25.56 -29.99 -41.11
CA HIS A 291 -24.57 -29.07 -40.54
C HIS A 291 -23.81 -28.42 -41.70
N ASP A 292 -24.28 -27.20 -41.96
CA ASP A 292 -23.65 -26.16 -42.73
C ASP A 292 -22.30 -25.82 -42.09
N GLY A 293 -21.24 -26.47 -42.56
CA GLY A 293 -19.86 -26.09 -42.31
C GLY A 293 -19.42 -25.14 -43.42
N SER A 294 -19.99 -23.94 -43.45
CA SER A 294 -19.45 -22.83 -44.22
C SER A 294 -18.00 -22.59 -43.79
N ALA A 295 -17.06 -23.04 -44.62
CA ALA A 295 -15.68 -22.60 -44.56
C ALA A 295 -15.66 -21.12 -44.94
N THR A 296 -15.85 -20.26 -43.94
CA THR A 296 -15.56 -18.84 -44.05
C THR A 296 -14.06 -18.69 -44.29
N PRO A 297 -13.63 -17.85 -45.26
CA PRO A 297 -12.23 -17.46 -45.35
C PRO A 297 -11.89 -16.77 -44.03
N THR A 298 -11.08 -17.42 -43.19
CA THR A 298 -10.53 -16.79 -41.99
C THR A 298 -9.84 -15.52 -42.44
N ASP A 299 -10.30 -14.39 -41.94
CA ASP A 299 -9.65 -13.10 -42.19
C ASP A 299 -8.18 -13.27 -41.75
N PRO A 300 -7.18 -13.05 -42.62
CA PRO A 300 -5.77 -13.18 -42.25
C PRO A 300 -5.40 -12.36 -41.01
N VAL A 301 -6.19 -11.31 -40.71
CA VAL A 301 -6.08 -10.51 -39.50
C VAL A 301 -6.51 -11.29 -38.25
N GLU A 302 -7.58 -12.08 -38.30
CA GLU A 302 -8.09 -12.85 -37.16
C GLU A 302 -7.18 -14.03 -36.80
N ALA A 303 -6.62 -14.68 -37.83
CA ALA A 303 -5.58 -15.71 -37.64
C ALA A 303 -4.31 -15.12 -37.01
N PHE A 304 -3.95 -13.89 -37.38
CA PHE A 304 -2.81 -13.17 -36.80
C PHE A 304 -3.07 -12.73 -35.35
N VAL A 305 -4.21 -12.11 -35.06
CA VAL A 305 -4.59 -11.68 -33.70
C VAL A 305 -4.64 -12.87 -32.75
N SER A 306 -5.21 -13.99 -33.19
CA SER A 306 -5.21 -15.24 -32.43
C SER A 306 -3.78 -15.78 -32.20
N GLY A 307 -2.91 -15.69 -33.21
CA GLY A 307 -1.52 -16.11 -33.14
C GLY A 307 -0.60 -15.21 -32.31
N VAL A 308 -0.96 -13.94 -32.10
CA VAL A 308 -0.16 -12.96 -31.35
C VAL A 308 -0.47 -12.98 -29.85
N PHE A 309 -1.73 -13.16 -29.46
CA PHE A 309 -2.14 -12.98 -28.07
C PHE A 309 -2.36 -14.26 -27.26
N GLY A 310 -2.39 -15.45 -27.88
CA GLY A 310 -2.59 -16.74 -27.16
C GLY A 310 -3.96 -16.87 -26.47
N ASP A 311 -4.52 -18.09 -26.38
CA ASP A 311 -5.90 -18.31 -25.92
C ASP A 311 -6.16 -17.92 -24.45
N GLU A 312 -5.10 -17.68 -23.69
CA GLU A 312 -5.16 -17.32 -22.27
C GLU A 312 -5.32 -15.80 -22.03
N ASP A 313 -5.14 -14.96 -23.06
CA ASP A 313 -5.16 -13.48 -22.93
C ASP A 313 -6.38 -12.83 -23.61
N SER A 314 -7.56 -13.45 -23.39
CA SER A 314 -8.84 -13.08 -24.02
C SER A 314 -9.26 -11.63 -23.74
N GLY A 315 -9.00 -11.11 -22.54
CA GLY A 315 -9.37 -9.74 -22.18
C GLY A 315 -8.59 -8.69 -22.98
N GLN A 316 -7.32 -8.95 -23.31
CA GLN A 316 -6.49 -8.03 -24.08
C GLN A 316 -6.77 -8.14 -25.59
N ARG A 317 -7.15 -9.34 -26.07
CA ARG A 317 -7.66 -9.58 -27.43
C ARG A 317 -8.96 -8.81 -27.69
N ASP A 318 -9.91 -8.87 -26.76
CA ASP A 318 -11.22 -8.23 -26.90
C ASP A 318 -11.09 -6.69 -26.92
N LEU A 319 -10.22 -6.12 -26.07
CA LEU A 319 -9.95 -4.69 -26.06
C LEU A 319 -9.25 -4.20 -27.34
N PHE A 320 -8.32 -4.99 -27.86
CA PHE A 320 -7.65 -4.67 -29.12
C PHE A 320 -8.60 -4.76 -30.32
N ALA A 321 -9.43 -5.80 -30.38
CA ALA A 321 -10.43 -5.96 -31.43
C ALA A 321 -11.47 -4.82 -31.41
N ASP A 322 -11.93 -4.42 -30.21
CA ASP A 322 -12.88 -3.31 -30.04
C ASP A 322 -12.26 -1.96 -30.45
N GLN A 323 -10.99 -1.72 -30.11
CA GLN A 323 -10.24 -0.51 -30.51
C GLN A 323 -9.99 -0.44 -32.02
N VAL A 324 -9.68 -1.56 -32.67
CA VAL A 324 -9.51 -1.62 -34.14
C VAL A 324 -10.86 -1.41 -34.83
N ALA A 325 -11.94 -2.01 -34.33
CA ALA A 325 -13.28 -1.83 -34.88
C ALA A 325 -13.76 -0.37 -34.77
N THR A 326 -13.52 0.30 -33.64
CA THR A 326 -13.84 1.73 -33.48
C THR A 326 -12.98 2.63 -34.37
N LEU A 327 -11.71 2.28 -34.60
CA LEU A 327 -10.84 3.05 -35.50
C LEU A 327 -11.29 2.92 -36.97
N VAL A 328 -11.67 1.72 -37.40
CA VAL A 328 -12.16 1.45 -38.77
C VAL A 328 -13.51 2.13 -39.01
N ASP A 329 -14.45 2.10 -38.05
CA ASP A 329 -15.74 2.78 -38.18
C ASP A 329 -15.57 4.32 -38.20
N LYS A 330 -14.62 4.84 -37.41
CA LYS A 330 -14.27 6.27 -37.42
C LYS A 330 -13.69 6.70 -38.77
N HIS A 331 -12.88 5.87 -39.42
CA HIS A 331 -12.30 6.20 -40.72
C HIS A 331 -13.25 5.99 -41.90
N ARG A 332 -14.15 5.00 -41.82
CA ARG A 332 -15.20 4.77 -42.82
C ARG A 332 -16.20 5.93 -42.91
N ARG A 333 -16.43 6.64 -41.80
CA ARG A 333 -17.29 7.84 -41.74
C ARG A 333 -16.63 9.13 -42.26
N THR A 334 -15.31 9.13 -42.51
CA THR A 334 -14.57 10.31 -42.96
C THR A 334 -14.34 10.39 -44.47
N LEU A 335 -14.84 9.43 -45.27
CA LEU A 335 -14.75 9.51 -46.73
C LEU A 335 -15.97 10.27 -47.30
N PRO A 336 -15.81 11.45 -47.92
CA PRO A 336 -16.94 12.16 -48.53
C PRO A 336 -17.42 11.43 -49.79
N PRO A 337 -18.75 11.44 -50.09
CA PRO A 337 -19.28 10.89 -51.34
C PRO A 337 -18.80 11.74 -52.53
N GLN A 338 -18.20 11.09 -53.52
CA GLN A 338 -17.84 11.67 -54.82
C GLN A 338 -19.06 12.41 -55.41
N THR A 339 -18.99 13.73 -55.50
CA THR A 339 -20.06 14.58 -56.05
C THR A 339 -19.67 15.03 -57.45
N GLN A 340 -20.57 14.81 -58.42
CA GLN A 340 -20.48 15.38 -59.77
C GLN A 340 -20.60 16.92 -59.72
N PRO A 341 -20.06 17.66 -60.71
CA PRO A 341 -20.00 19.12 -60.67
C PRO A 341 -21.31 19.73 -61.19
N GLU A 342 -21.94 20.59 -60.37
CA GLU A 342 -23.04 21.46 -60.79
C GLU A 342 -22.82 22.90 -60.28
N GLU A 343 -23.31 23.83 -61.09
CA GLU A 343 -22.89 25.21 -61.37
C GLU A 343 -23.37 26.26 -60.33
N PRO A 344 -22.68 27.41 -60.16
CA PRO A 344 -23.00 28.41 -59.14
C PRO A 344 -23.93 29.53 -59.64
N PRO A 345 -24.76 30.10 -58.75
CA PRO A 345 -24.84 31.56 -58.66
C PRO A 345 -25.06 32.02 -57.20
N ALA A 346 -24.99 33.28 -56.78
CA ALA A 346 -24.44 34.54 -57.25
C ALA A 346 -24.49 35.47 -56.02
N ASP A 347 -23.51 36.37 -55.94
CA ASP A 347 -23.49 37.67 -55.26
C ASP A 347 -24.54 38.03 -54.20
N GLN A 348 -24.05 38.42 -53.02
CA GLN A 348 -24.49 39.65 -52.35
C GLN A 348 -23.45 40.13 -51.33
N ASP A 349 -22.56 40.98 -51.84
CA ASP A 349 -22.30 42.36 -51.39
C ASP A 349 -22.12 42.72 -49.89
N LEU A 350 -20.90 43.22 -49.62
CA LEU A 350 -20.57 44.55 -49.06
C LEU A 350 -20.97 44.85 -47.59
N HIS A 351 -20.17 45.45 -46.70
CA HIS A 351 -18.76 45.92 -46.64
C HIS A 351 -18.52 46.39 -45.16
N PRO A 352 -17.44 47.11 -44.77
CA PRO A 352 -16.63 46.78 -43.58
C PRO A 352 -16.63 47.89 -42.49
N ALA A 353 -15.94 47.67 -41.37
CA ALA A 353 -15.28 48.75 -40.61
C ALA A 353 -14.18 48.20 -39.69
N ASP A 354 -12.96 48.65 -40.01
CA ASP A 354 -11.77 48.96 -39.19
C ASP A 354 -11.29 48.00 -38.09
N THR A 355 -10.12 47.37 -38.22
CA THR A 355 -8.73 47.91 -38.24
C THR A 355 -8.24 48.28 -36.83
N VAL A 356 -7.11 47.65 -36.44
CA VAL A 356 -5.94 48.11 -35.64
C VAL A 356 -5.24 46.80 -35.20
N ASP A 357 -4.24 46.32 -35.94
CA ASP A 357 -2.79 46.57 -35.78
C ASP A 357 -2.27 46.28 -34.35
N ASP A 358 -1.55 45.17 -34.17
CA ASP A 358 -0.07 45.17 -34.14
C ASP A 358 0.51 43.84 -33.58
N LEU A 359 1.27 43.17 -34.44
CA LEU A 359 2.39 42.25 -34.17
C LEU A 359 3.51 42.74 -35.14
N PRO A 360 4.80 42.37 -35.03
CA PRO A 360 5.60 41.68 -33.99
C PRO A 360 7.02 42.36 -33.93
N PRO A 361 8.24 41.74 -33.87
CA PRO A 361 8.71 40.41 -33.42
C PRO A 361 10.02 40.43 -32.56
N ASP A 362 10.45 39.23 -32.17
CA ASP A 362 11.83 38.69 -32.16
C ASP A 362 12.92 39.03 -31.10
N THR A 363 13.22 37.97 -30.32
CA THR A 363 14.53 37.35 -29.96
C THR A 363 15.68 38.12 -29.24
N PRO A 364 16.54 37.39 -28.49
CA PRO A 364 17.32 37.90 -27.34
C PRO A 364 18.79 38.25 -27.70
N PRO A 365 19.57 38.75 -26.73
CA PRO A 365 21.01 38.52 -26.73
C PRO A 365 21.56 37.95 -25.42
N THR A 366 22.29 36.85 -25.56
CA THR A 366 23.71 36.65 -25.18
C THR A 366 24.31 37.55 -24.09
N SER A 367 24.87 36.88 -23.07
CA SER A 367 25.76 37.40 -22.03
C SER A 367 26.99 38.17 -22.56
N PRO A 368 27.57 39.03 -21.72
CA PRO A 368 29.03 39.05 -21.57
C PRO A 368 29.51 38.94 -20.11
N GLN A 369 30.68 38.31 -19.97
CA GLN A 369 31.57 38.31 -18.80
C GLN A 369 32.01 39.73 -18.39
N GLU A 370 32.18 39.94 -17.08
CA GLU A 370 33.20 40.78 -16.42
C GLU A 370 33.17 40.36 -14.93
N ASP A 371 34.16 39.61 -14.43
CA ASP A 371 35.44 40.05 -13.84
C ASP A 371 35.30 40.98 -12.61
N LEU A 372 35.77 40.46 -11.47
CA LEU A 372 36.19 41.04 -10.17
C LEU A 372 35.69 40.12 -9.02
N ASP A 373 36.47 39.67 -8.03
CA ASP A 373 37.88 39.83 -7.72
C ASP A 373 38.26 38.75 -6.66
N ASP A 374 39.56 38.51 -6.56
CA ASP A 374 40.33 37.46 -5.87
C ASP A 374 40.21 37.43 -4.30
N PRO A 375 40.74 36.38 -3.62
CA PRO A 375 40.62 36.13 -2.19
C PRO A 375 41.76 36.73 -1.34
N GLN A 376 41.51 36.85 -0.04
CA GLN A 376 42.53 36.84 1.02
C GLN A 376 42.11 35.88 2.14
#